data_AF-A0A921GBX3-F1
#
_entry.id   AF-A0A921GBX3-F1
#
_cell.length_a   1.000
_cell.length_b   1.000
_cell.length_c   1.000
_cell.angle_alpha   90.00
_cell.angle_beta   90.00
_cell.angle_gamma   90.00
#
_symmetry.space_group_name_H-M   'P 1'
#
loop_
_entity.id
_entity.type
_entity.pdbx_description
1 polymer ?
#
loop_
_entity_poly.entity_id
_entity_poly.type
_entity_poly.pdbx_seq_one_letter_code
_entity_poly.pdbx_strand_id
1 'polypeptide(L)'
;ANAVYNNASATQDEVNNAFDRLASAMQKLEFYVGDKTALKAFINKVSDLDSTKYTETTWTQFNDALTAANGVYEDKNAMQPEVNEAYTNLVTAFLNLRLIPDKSLLEELINQANGLNVANYTKASFDGLTKALNEAKVVFENPNATQKEVDNAKDVLAKALAGLQTVTTDNTVKIPVDNGDATSVKTGDNSLVGMFAGLALLSVAGYTVLRKKED
;
A
#
# COMPACT_ATOMS: atom_id res chain seq x y z
N ALA A 1 31.97 -45.96 -18.95
CA ALA A 1 31.47 -47.25 -18.46
C ALA A 1 30.99 -48.13 -19.61
N ASN A 2 29.82 -47.88 -20.23
CA ASN A 2 29.26 -48.77 -21.27
C ASN A 2 30.18 -49.06 -22.48
N ALA A 3 30.93 -48.06 -22.95
CA ALA A 3 31.88 -48.25 -24.05
C ALA A 3 33.05 -49.20 -23.69
N VAL A 4 33.52 -49.17 -22.43
CA VAL A 4 34.58 -50.07 -21.93
C VAL A 4 34.00 -51.45 -21.64
N TYR A 5 32.78 -51.51 -21.07
CA TYR A 5 32.07 -52.76 -20.78
C TYR A 5 31.79 -53.59 -22.05
N ASN A 6 31.47 -52.93 -23.17
CA ASN A 6 31.17 -53.60 -24.44
C ASN A 6 32.42 -53.91 -25.30
N ASN A 7 33.62 -53.51 -24.86
CA ASN A 7 34.86 -53.77 -25.58
C ASN A 7 35.58 -55.00 -25.01
N ALA A 8 35.51 -56.13 -25.72
CA ALA A 8 36.15 -57.38 -25.30
C ALA A 8 37.69 -57.33 -25.25
N SER A 9 38.31 -56.33 -25.88
CA SER A 9 39.75 -56.10 -25.86
C SER A 9 40.16 -54.94 -24.94
N ALA A 10 39.26 -54.46 -24.08
CA ALA A 10 39.56 -53.37 -23.15
C ALA A 10 40.74 -53.74 -22.25
N THR A 11 41.67 -52.81 -22.11
CA THR A 11 42.83 -52.96 -21.24
C THR A 11 42.43 -52.77 -19.78
N GLN A 12 43.22 -53.32 -18.85
CA GLN A 12 42.99 -53.14 -17.42
C GLN A 12 43.00 -51.65 -17.02
N ASP A 13 43.85 -50.84 -17.65
CA ASP A 13 43.92 -49.40 -17.40
C ASP A 13 42.64 -48.67 -17.83
N GLU A 14 42.02 -49.06 -18.96
CA GLU A 14 40.73 -48.51 -19.39
C GLU A 14 39.58 -48.90 -18.45
N VAL A 15 39.62 -50.13 -17.93
CA VAL A 15 38.65 -50.63 -16.94
C VAL A 15 38.79 -49.85 -15.63
N ASN A 16 40.00 -49.67 -15.11
CA ASN A 16 40.27 -48.93 -13.88
C ASN A 16 39.84 -47.47 -14.01
N ASN A 17 40.19 -46.79 -15.11
CA ASN A 17 39.79 -45.41 -15.35
C ASN A 17 38.25 -45.26 -15.46
N ALA A 18 37.56 -46.23 -16.06
CA ALA A 18 36.10 -46.21 -16.13
C ALA A 18 35.45 -46.43 -14.75
N PHE A 19 36.04 -47.29 -13.92
CA PHE A 19 35.62 -47.51 -12.54
C PHE A 19 35.83 -46.26 -11.68
N ASP A 20 37.01 -45.64 -11.71
CA ASP A 20 37.33 -44.45 -10.92
C ASP A 20 36.40 -43.29 -11.26
N ARG A 21 36.08 -43.11 -12.56
CA ARG A 21 35.09 -42.13 -13.01
C ARG A 21 33.69 -42.43 -12.47
N LEU A 22 33.28 -43.70 -12.47
CA LEU A 22 31.98 -44.12 -11.95
C LEU A 22 31.90 -43.97 -10.44
N ALA A 23 32.93 -44.42 -9.70
CA ALA A 23 33.04 -44.27 -8.26
C ALA A 23 33.04 -42.80 -7.84
N SER A 24 33.77 -41.95 -8.57
CA SER A 24 33.75 -40.50 -8.35
C SER A 24 32.37 -39.89 -8.62
N ALA A 25 31.66 -40.36 -9.66
CA ALA A 25 30.29 -39.92 -9.94
C ALA A 25 29.30 -40.42 -8.88
N MET A 26 29.45 -41.65 -8.38
CA MET A 26 28.65 -42.24 -7.31
C MET A 26 28.87 -41.51 -5.98
N GLN A 27 30.11 -41.19 -5.61
CA GLN A 27 30.40 -40.36 -4.43
C GLN A 27 29.82 -38.95 -4.55
N LYS A 28 29.82 -38.38 -5.77
CA LYS A 28 29.12 -37.12 -6.04
C LYS A 28 27.59 -37.26 -6.03
N LEU A 29 27.04 -38.47 -6.11
CA LEU A 29 25.61 -38.75 -5.98
C LEU A 29 25.20 -39.01 -4.52
N GLU A 30 26.14 -39.22 -3.60
CA GLU A 30 25.89 -39.36 -2.15
C GLU A 30 25.56 -38.01 -1.46
N PHE A 31 24.95 -37.06 -2.17
CA PHE A 31 24.43 -35.87 -1.51
C PHE A 31 23.30 -36.25 -0.57
N TYR A 32 23.47 -35.93 0.71
CA TYR A 32 22.39 -36.01 1.68
C TYR A 32 21.30 -35.03 1.25
N VAL A 33 20.08 -35.54 1.04
CA VAL A 33 18.89 -34.73 0.81
C VAL A 33 18.71 -33.76 1.98
N GLY A 34 18.26 -32.54 1.68
CA GLY A 34 18.03 -31.52 2.69
C GLY A 34 16.88 -31.87 3.64
N ASP A 35 16.98 -31.45 4.90
CA ASP A 35 15.86 -31.51 5.84
C ASP A 35 14.80 -30.46 5.48
N LYS A 36 13.61 -30.94 5.10
CA LYS A 36 12.48 -30.13 4.64
C LYS A 36 11.43 -29.86 5.72
N THR A 37 11.69 -30.26 6.96
CA THR A 37 10.69 -30.18 8.05
C THR A 37 10.21 -28.73 8.26
N ALA A 38 11.14 -27.78 8.34
CA ALA A 38 10.80 -26.36 8.52
C ALA A 38 10.08 -25.78 7.29
N LEU A 39 10.53 -26.13 6.07
CA LEU A 39 9.89 -25.72 4.82
C LEU A 39 8.44 -26.20 4.75
N LYS A 40 8.19 -27.48 5.04
CA LYS A 40 6.83 -28.05 5.04
C LYS A 40 5.94 -27.39 6.08
N ALA A 41 6.45 -27.20 7.29
CA ALA A 41 5.70 -26.55 8.37
C ALA A 41 5.28 -25.12 7.96
N PHE A 42 6.18 -24.37 7.32
CA PHE A 42 5.86 -23.02 6.88
C PHE A 42 4.88 -23.00 5.69
N ILE A 43 5.06 -23.86 4.69
CA ILE A 43 4.10 -24.05 3.58
C ILE A 43 2.69 -24.30 4.12
N ASN A 44 2.54 -25.25 5.05
CA ASN A 44 1.23 -25.57 5.64
C ASN A 44 0.63 -24.40 6.44
N LYS A 45 1.47 -23.57 7.07
CA LYS A 45 1.00 -22.41 7.83
C LYS A 45 0.43 -21.31 6.93
N VAL A 46 0.95 -21.19 5.72
CA VAL A 46 0.65 -20.08 4.81
C VAL A 46 -0.24 -20.48 3.62
N SER A 47 -0.58 -21.77 3.48
CA SER A 47 -1.41 -22.28 2.38
C SER A 47 -2.85 -21.78 2.40
N ASP A 48 -3.36 -21.45 3.59
CA ASP A 48 -4.77 -21.11 3.81
C ASP A 48 -5.02 -19.60 3.87
N LEU A 49 -4.02 -18.79 3.49
CA LEU A 49 -4.17 -17.34 3.43
C LEU A 49 -5.18 -16.96 2.36
N ASP A 50 -6.05 -16.02 2.71
CA ASP A 50 -7.08 -15.49 1.82
C ASP A 50 -6.49 -14.37 0.94
N SER A 51 -6.32 -14.65 -0.34
CA SER A 51 -5.74 -13.73 -1.33
C SER A 51 -6.49 -12.40 -1.43
N THR A 52 -7.80 -12.41 -1.18
CA THR A 52 -8.66 -11.22 -1.33
C THR A 52 -8.37 -10.13 -0.32
N LYS A 53 -7.61 -10.45 0.73
CA LYS A 53 -7.22 -9.49 1.78
C LYS A 53 -5.94 -8.73 1.45
N TYR A 54 -5.16 -9.19 0.48
CA TYR A 54 -3.83 -8.67 0.20
C TYR A 54 -3.77 -7.92 -1.13
N THR A 55 -2.82 -6.99 -1.25
CA THR A 55 -2.60 -6.28 -2.52
C THR A 55 -2.12 -7.28 -3.58
N GLU A 56 -2.62 -7.15 -4.80
CA GLU A 56 -2.31 -8.05 -5.91
C GLU A 56 -0.79 -8.20 -6.13
N THR A 57 -0.05 -7.10 -6.06
CA THR A 57 1.42 -7.10 -6.24
C THR A 57 2.12 -7.98 -5.20
N THR A 58 1.80 -7.82 -3.92
CA THR A 58 2.50 -8.55 -2.84
C THR A 58 2.00 -9.98 -2.73
N TRP A 59 0.72 -10.22 -3.02
CA TRP A 59 0.15 -11.56 -3.11
C TRP A 59 0.80 -12.39 -4.23
N THR A 60 0.99 -11.81 -5.42
CA THR A 60 1.63 -12.49 -6.55
C THR A 60 3.05 -12.94 -6.18
N GLN A 61 3.85 -12.05 -5.61
CA GLN A 61 5.21 -12.36 -5.15
C GLN A 61 5.24 -13.48 -4.09
N PHE A 62 4.28 -13.45 -3.16
CA PHE A 62 4.12 -14.50 -2.16
C PHE A 62 3.71 -15.84 -2.78
N ASN A 63 2.75 -15.84 -3.71
CA ASN A 63 2.27 -17.04 -4.38
C ASN A 63 3.36 -17.70 -5.26
N ASP A 64 4.19 -16.89 -5.93
CA ASP A 64 5.34 -17.38 -6.70
C ASP A 64 6.36 -18.05 -5.79
N ALA A 65 6.69 -17.42 -4.65
CA ALA A 65 7.58 -18.01 -3.66
C ALA A 65 7.01 -19.30 -3.04
N LEU A 66 5.69 -19.35 -2.79
CA LEU A 66 5.00 -20.54 -2.29
C LEU A 66 5.04 -21.67 -3.33
N THR A 67 4.87 -21.34 -4.60
CA THR A 67 4.96 -22.31 -5.70
C THR A 67 6.37 -22.88 -5.82
N ALA A 68 7.40 -22.03 -5.77
CA ALA A 68 8.80 -22.46 -5.77
C ALA A 68 9.14 -23.33 -4.54
N ALA A 69 8.66 -22.93 -3.36
CA ALA A 69 8.83 -23.70 -2.14
C ALA A 69 8.17 -25.09 -2.20
N ASN A 70 6.98 -25.20 -2.78
CA ASN A 70 6.34 -26.48 -3.03
C ASN A 70 7.15 -27.33 -4.03
N GLY A 71 7.71 -26.72 -5.08
CA GLY A 71 8.59 -27.41 -6.02
C GLY A 71 9.81 -28.03 -5.34
N VAL A 72 10.52 -27.26 -4.52
CA VAL A 72 11.65 -27.76 -3.72
C VAL A 72 11.21 -28.80 -2.69
N TYR A 73 10.03 -28.65 -2.10
CA TYR A 73 9.49 -29.63 -1.16
C TYR A 73 9.24 -31.00 -1.83
N GLU A 74 8.68 -31.01 -3.04
CA GLU A 74 8.37 -32.24 -3.80
C GLU A 74 9.60 -32.86 -4.49
N ASP A 75 10.68 -32.10 -4.71
CA ASP A 75 11.91 -32.62 -5.31
C ASP A 75 12.67 -33.56 -4.35
N LYS A 76 12.57 -34.87 -4.60
CA LYS A 76 13.22 -35.91 -3.77
C LYS A 76 14.74 -35.75 -3.60
N ASN A 77 15.40 -35.02 -4.50
CA ASN A 77 16.85 -34.83 -4.49
C ASN A 77 17.29 -33.44 -4.02
N ALA A 78 16.35 -32.57 -3.62
CA ALA A 78 16.68 -31.22 -3.17
C ALA A 78 17.69 -31.24 -2.03
N MET A 79 18.78 -30.48 -2.21
CA MET A 79 19.87 -30.35 -1.26
C MET A 79 19.55 -29.27 -0.21
N GLN A 80 20.24 -29.33 0.94
CA GLN A 80 20.01 -28.37 2.03
C GLN A 80 20.08 -26.89 1.60
N PRO A 81 21.02 -26.45 0.74
CA PRO A 81 21.04 -25.06 0.27
C PRO A 81 19.76 -24.65 -0.48
N GLU A 82 19.23 -25.52 -1.33
CA GLU A 82 17.99 -25.28 -2.09
C GLU A 82 16.79 -25.19 -1.14
N VAL A 83 16.74 -26.07 -0.14
CA VAL A 83 15.70 -26.04 0.91
C VAL A 83 15.77 -24.75 1.72
N ASN A 84 16.97 -24.33 2.12
CA ASN A 84 17.18 -23.10 2.89
C ASN A 84 16.81 -21.85 2.08
N GLU A 85 17.17 -21.82 0.80
CA GLU A 85 16.84 -20.74 -0.13
C GLU A 85 15.33 -20.64 -0.32
N ALA A 86 14.65 -21.76 -0.62
CA ALA A 86 13.20 -21.81 -0.74
C ALA A 86 12.48 -21.34 0.52
N TYR A 87 12.95 -21.78 1.69
CA TYR A 87 12.41 -21.33 2.98
C TYR A 87 12.58 -19.82 3.18
N THR A 88 13.79 -19.31 2.93
CA THR A 88 14.11 -17.88 3.09
C THR A 88 13.29 -17.01 2.15
N ASN A 89 13.15 -17.42 0.90
CA ASN A 89 12.36 -16.72 -0.10
C ASN A 89 10.87 -16.68 0.28
N LEU A 90 10.31 -17.82 0.71
CA LEU A 90 8.91 -17.90 1.16
C LEU A 90 8.67 -17.03 2.40
N VAL A 91 9.55 -17.06 3.40
CA VAL A 91 9.45 -16.21 4.60
C VAL A 91 9.53 -14.73 4.23
N THR A 92 10.46 -14.35 3.37
CA THR A 92 10.62 -12.96 2.93
C THR A 92 9.36 -12.47 2.20
N ALA A 93 8.82 -13.28 1.28
CA ALA A 93 7.61 -12.92 0.55
C ALA A 93 6.39 -12.83 1.47
N PHE A 94 6.28 -13.73 2.46
CA PHE A 94 5.23 -13.66 3.48
C PHE A 94 5.32 -12.38 4.32
N LEU A 95 6.52 -11.95 4.73
CA LEU A 95 6.73 -10.70 5.49
C LEU A 95 6.43 -9.45 4.65
N ASN A 96 6.53 -9.55 3.33
CA ASN A 96 6.23 -8.46 2.40
C ASN A 96 4.74 -8.37 2.03
N LEU A 97 3.90 -9.34 2.44
CA LEU A 97 2.46 -9.26 2.22
C LEU A 97 1.90 -7.96 2.80
N ARG A 98 1.10 -7.27 1.99
CA ARG A 98 0.39 -6.05 2.40
C ARG A 98 -1.10 -6.26 2.28
N LEU A 99 -1.84 -5.89 3.31
CA LEU A 99 -3.30 -5.86 3.24
C LEU A 99 -3.77 -4.76 2.28
N ILE A 100 -4.91 -4.98 1.64
CA ILE A 100 -5.60 -3.93 0.88
C ILE A 100 -6.02 -2.83 1.87
N PRO A 101 -5.61 -1.56 1.65
CA PRO A 101 -6.03 -0.47 2.52
C PRO A 101 -7.52 -0.16 2.34
N ASP A 102 -8.20 0.26 3.40
CA ASP A 102 -9.56 0.79 3.32
C ASP A 102 -9.52 2.22 2.81
N LYS A 103 -10.13 2.44 1.62
CA LYS A 103 -10.20 3.73 0.92
C LYS A 103 -11.60 4.35 0.91
N SER A 104 -12.59 3.72 1.56
CA SER A 104 -14.00 4.13 1.48
C SER A 104 -14.23 5.59 1.86
N LEU A 105 -13.70 6.03 3.01
CA LEU A 105 -13.83 7.42 3.47
C LEU A 105 -13.06 8.41 2.57
N LEU A 106 -11.91 8.00 2.02
CA LEU A 106 -11.15 8.83 1.09
C LEU A 106 -11.95 9.05 -0.21
N GLU A 107 -12.59 8.00 -0.72
CA GLU A 107 -13.47 8.05 -1.89
C GLU A 107 -14.65 9.01 -1.66
N GLU A 108 -15.31 8.91 -0.51
CA GLU A 108 -16.43 9.78 -0.15
C GLU A 108 -16.01 11.26 -0.16
N LEU A 109 -14.87 11.60 0.45
CA LEU A 109 -14.36 12.97 0.46
C LEU A 109 -13.96 13.46 -0.93
N ILE A 110 -13.38 12.60 -1.78
CA ILE A 110 -13.06 12.92 -3.17
C ILE A 110 -14.34 13.26 -3.95
N ASN A 111 -15.39 12.44 -3.78
CA ASN A 111 -16.69 12.66 -4.42
C ASN A 111 -17.35 13.94 -3.92
N GLN A 112 -17.32 14.20 -2.61
CA GLN A 112 -17.79 15.45 -2.03
C GLN A 112 -17.06 16.66 -2.63
N ALA A 113 -15.73 16.63 -2.68
CA ALA A 113 -14.93 17.73 -3.23
C ALA A 113 -15.20 17.97 -4.72
N ASN A 114 -15.34 16.92 -5.54
CA ASN A 114 -15.67 17.03 -6.96
C ASN A 114 -17.09 17.59 -7.18
N GLY A 115 -18.02 17.39 -6.25
CA GLY A 115 -19.40 17.87 -6.32
C GLY A 115 -19.59 19.34 -5.97
N LEU A 116 -18.54 20.03 -5.49
CA LEU A 116 -18.63 21.43 -5.09
C LEU A 116 -18.68 22.37 -6.30
N ASN A 117 -19.58 23.35 -6.23
CA ASN A 117 -19.60 24.45 -7.20
C ASN A 117 -18.56 25.51 -6.83
N VAL A 118 -17.52 25.63 -7.67
CA VAL A 118 -16.43 26.60 -7.51
C VAL A 118 -16.90 28.04 -7.34
N ALA A 119 -18.02 28.43 -7.96
CA ALA A 119 -18.55 29.80 -7.90
C ALA A 119 -19.00 30.22 -6.48
N ASN A 120 -19.27 29.24 -5.61
CA ASN A 120 -19.70 29.52 -4.24
C ASN A 120 -18.54 29.85 -3.30
N TYR A 121 -17.28 29.65 -3.72
CA TYR A 121 -16.11 29.72 -2.85
C TYR A 121 -15.06 30.74 -3.32
N THR A 122 -14.30 31.27 -2.37
CA THR A 122 -13.17 32.15 -2.68
C THR A 122 -12.10 31.39 -3.45
N LYS A 123 -11.48 32.05 -4.43
CA LYS A 123 -10.43 31.44 -5.26
C LYS A 123 -9.31 30.82 -4.41
N ALA A 124 -8.84 31.52 -3.38
CA ALA A 124 -7.75 31.05 -2.53
C ALA A 124 -8.09 29.76 -1.78
N SER A 125 -9.30 29.66 -1.20
CA SER A 125 -9.71 28.45 -0.47
C SER A 125 -9.95 27.27 -1.41
N PHE A 126 -10.51 27.54 -2.60
CA PHE A 126 -10.77 26.51 -3.62
C PHE A 126 -9.48 26.01 -4.30
N ASP A 127 -8.48 26.88 -4.51
CA ASP A 127 -7.15 26.48 -4.99
C ASP A 127 -6.48 25.52 -3.98
N GLY A 128 -6.61 25.81 -2.69
CA GLY A 128 -6.14 24.92 -1.61
C GLY A 128 -6.82 23.55 -1.62
N LEU A 129 -8.15 23.52 -1.79
CA LEU A 129 -8.91 22.28 -1.97
C LEU A 129 -8.44 21.51 -3.20
N THR A 130 -8.26 22.18 -4.34
CA THR A 130 -7.87 21.54 -5.60
C THR A 130 -6.53 20.83 -5.46
N LYS A 131 -5.57 21.44 -4.76
CA LYS A 131 -4.28 20.81 -4.47
C LYS A 131 -4.45 19.54 -3.61
N ALA A 132 -5.19 19.64 -2.50
CA ALA A 132 -5.44 18.51 -1.61
C ALA A 132 -6.20 17.37 -2.32
N LEU A 133 -7.16 17.70 -3.18
CA LEU A 133 -7.92 16.74 -3.99
C LEU A 133 -7.03 15.98 -4.97
N ASN A 134 -6.07 16.65 -5.62
CA ASN A 134 -5.13 15.99 -6.52
C ASN A 134 -4.21 15.02 -5.77
N GLU A 135 -3.68 15.43 -4.61
CA GLU A 135 -2.87 14.56 -3.74
C GLU A 135 -3.68 13.34 -3.26
N ALA A 136 -4.95 13.56 -2.87
CA ALA A 136 -5.86 12.49 -2.48
C ALA A 136 -6.14 11.48 -3.62
N LYS A 137 -6.36 11.96 -4.85
CA LYS A 137 -6.57 11.10 -6.02
C LYS A 137 -5.35 10.22 -6.31
N VAL A 138 -4.14 10.76 -6.21
CA VAL A 138 -2.89 9.98 -6.39
C VAL A 138 -2.82 8.81 -5.40
N VAL A 139 -3.14 9.04 -4.13
CA VAL A 139 -3.16 7.97 -3.11
C VAL A 139 -4.32 7.00 -3.33
N PHE A 140 -5.48 7.50 -3.75
CA PHE A 140 -6.66 6.69 -4.05
C PHE A 140 -6.41 5.71 -5.21
N GLU A 141 -5.73 6.17 -6.26
CA GLU A 141 -5.41 5.35 -7.44
C GLU A 141 -4.23 4.40 -7.23
N ASN A 142 -3.38 4.64 -6.23
CA ASN A 142 -2.22 3.77 -5.96
C ASN A 142 -2.66 2.43 -5.33
N PRO A 143 -2.54 1.29 -6.04
CA PRO A 143 -2.93 -0.02 -5.52
C PRO A 143 -2.04 -0.52 -4.38
N ASN A 144 -0.85 0.07 -4.24
CA ASN A 144 0.14 -0.25 -3.21
C ASN A 144 0.21 0.80 -2.09
N ALA A 145 -0.77 1.71 -2.02
CA ALA A 145 -0.85 2.66 -0.91
C ALA A 145 -0.95 1.92 0.42
N THR A 146 -0.23 2.43 1.41
CA THR A 146 -0.36 1.99 2.80
C THR A 146 -1.58 2.63 3.44
N GLN A 147 -2.16 1.99 4.47
CA GLN A 147 -3.26 2.59 5.22
C GLN A 147 -2.90 3.97 5.78
N LYS A 148 -1.64 4.16 6.20
CA LYS A 148 -1.15 5.44 6.71
C LYS A 148 -1.17 6.54 5.63
N GLU A 149 -0.82 6.22 4.39
CA GLU A 149 -0.91 7.17 3.28
C GLU A 149 -2.36 7.53 2.98
N VAL A 150 -3.26 6.55 2.98
CA VAL A 150 -4.70 6.76 2.80
C VAL A 150 -5.27 7.65 3.91
N ASP A 151 -4.92 7.37 5.16
CA ASP A 151 -5.36 8.18 6.32
C ASP A 151 -4.84 9.61 6.25
N ASN A 152 -3.57 9.79 5.88
CA ASN A 152 -3.01 11.13 5.71
C ASN A 152 -3.70 11.91 4.58
N ALA A 153 -3.94 11.27 3.43
CA ALA A 153 -4.63 11.89 2.30
C ALA A 153 -6.07 12.30 2.67
N LYS A 154 -6.77 11.43 3.40
CA LYS A 154 -8.10 11.70 3.96
C LYS A 154 -8.08 12.92 4.88
N ASP A 155 -7.13 12.97 5.83
CA ASP A 155 -7.02 14.07 6.78
C ASP A 155 -6.69 15.41 6.10
N VAL A 156 -5.82 15.39 5.08
CA VAL A 156 -5.46 16.57 4.29
C VAL A 156 -6.67 17.08 3.50
N LEU A 157 -7.39 16.19 2.82
CA LEU A 157 -8.58 16.56 2.05
C LEU A 157 -9.72 17.05 2.95
N ALA A 158 -9.97 16.39 4.08
CA ALA A 158 -10.96 16.81 5.05
C ALA A 158 -10.68 18.21 5.62
N LYS A 159 -9.41 18.51 5.93
CA LYS A 159 -9.00 19.86 6.37
C LYS A 159 -9.21 20.91 5.29
N ALA A 160 -8.91 20.59 4.03
CA ALA A 160 -9.11 21.51 2.93
C ALA A 160 -10.60 21.80 2.68
N LEU A 161 -11.46 20.78 2.77
CA LEU A 161 -12.92 20.91 2.73
C LEU A 161 -13.45 21.79 3.88
N ALA A 162 -12.98 21.57 5.11
CA ALA A 162 -13.36 22.38 6.26
C ALA A 162 -12.83 23.83 6.19
N GLY A 163 -11.76 24.06 5.44
CA GLY A 163 -11.13 25.38 5.23
C GLY A 163 -11.73 26.21 4.10
N LEU A 164 -12.76 25.72 3.41
CA LEU A 164 -13.44 26.46 2.35
C LEU A 164 -14.10 27.73 2.89
N GLN A 165 -13.97 28.81 2.13
CA GLN A 165 -14.59 30.10 2.44
C GLN A 165 -15.54 30.46 1.32
N THR A 166 -16.78 30.81 1.65
CA THR A 166 -17.78 31.18 0.65
C THR A 166 -17.52 32.58 0.08
N VAL A 167 -17.89 32.82 -1.17
CA VAL A 167 -17.96 34.18 -1.71
C VAL A 167 -19.12 34.91 -1.02
N THR A 168 -18.81 35.81 -0.09
CA THR A 168 -19.79 36.76 0.44
C THR A 168 -19.85 37.96 -0.50
N THR A 169 -21.05 38.38 -0.90
CA THR A 169 -21.28 39.64 -1.64
C THR A 169 -21.09 40.89 -0.76
N ASP A 170 -20.11 40.86 0.15
CA ASP A 170 -19.79 41.98 1.03
C ASP A 170 -18.27 42.24 0.97
N ASN A 171 -17.83 42.71 -0.19
CA ASN A 171 -16.50 43.30 -0.39
C ASN A 171 -16.44 44.71 0.22
N THR A 172 -16.83 44.89 1.50
CA THR A 172 -16.49 46.12 2.21
C THR A 172 -15.08 45.98 2.76
N VAL A 173 -14.11 46.34 1.93
CA VAL A 173 -12.80 46.80 2.38
C VAL A 173 -13.06 47.92 3.39
N LYS A 174 -12.90 47.64 4.70
CA LYS A 174 -12.79 48.69 5.71
C LYS A 174 -11.45 49.38 5.51
N ILE A 175 -11.43 50.38 4.63
CA ILE A 175 -10.42 51.43 4.69
C ILE A 175 -10.69 52.18 6.01
N PRO A 176 -9.70 52.35 6.91
CA PRO A 176 -9.86 53.27 8.03
C PRO A 176 -9.91 54.68 7.44
N VAL A 177 -11.10 55.27 7.41
CA VAL A 177 -11.26 56.69 7.07
C VAL A 177 -10.92 57.48 8.33
N ASP A 178 -9.83 58.23 8.24
CA ASP A 178 -9.40 59.24 9.20
C ASP A 178 -10.43 60.38 9.21
N ASN A 179 -10.87 60.76 10.41
CA ASN A 179 -11.91 61.77 10.62
C ASN A 179 -11.31 63.17 10.53
N GLY A 180 -11.55 63.85 9.40
CA GLY A 180 -11.20 65.25 9.20
C GLY A 180 -12.33 66.06 8.55
N ASP A 181 -13.13 66.69 9.40
CA ASP A 181 -13.87 67.95 9.18
C ASP A 181 -15.12 68.00 8.27
N ALA A 182 -16.06 68.84 8.70
CA ALA A 182 -17.49 68.83 8.38
C ALA A 182 -17.86 69.54 7.06
N THR A 183 -18.96 69.10 6.42
CA THR A 183 -20.13 69.96 6.11
C THR A 183 -21.27 69.11 5.53
N SER A 184 -22.50 69.47 5.89
CA SER A 184 -23.73 68.74 5.62
C SER A 184 -24.08 68.59 4.14
N VAL A 185 -24.50 67.37 3.75
CA VAL A 185 -25.60 67.17 2.79
C VAL A 185 -26.42 65.94 3.17
N LYS A 186 -27.74 66.11 3.04
CA LYS A 186 -28.81 65.14 3.30
C LYS A 186 -29.20 64.49 1.97
N THR A 187 -29.17 63.16 1.88
CA THR A 187 -30.26 62.26 1.42
C THR A 187 -29.74 60.86 1.06
N GLY A 188 -30.54 59.84 1.35
CA GLY A 188 -30.63 58.64 0.52
C GLY A 188 -30.03 57.34 1.09
N ASP A 189 -30.93 56.51 1.61
CA ASP A 189 -30.96 55.05 1.57
C ASP A 189 -29.95 54.14 2.30
N ASN A 190 -30.60 53.13 2.91
CA ASN A 190 -30.19 51.75 3.17
C ASN A 190 -29.05 51.51 4.14
N SER A 191 -29.40 51.22 5.39
CA SER A 191 -28.59 50.28 6.17
C SER A 191 -29.38 49.52 7.24
N LEU A 192 -28.97 48.27 7.43
CA LEU A 192 -28.95 47.60 8.73
C LEU A 192 -30.23 46.91 9.25
N VAL A 193 -30.77 45.98 8.46
CA VAL A 193 -31.40 44.77 9.04
C VAL A 193 -30.72 43.52 8.49
N GLY A 194 -29.40 43.43 8.73
CA GLY A 194 -28.61 42.21 8.57
C GLY A 194 -28.56 41.45 9.89
N MET A 195 -29.65 40.78 10.26
CA MET A 195 -29.66 39.79 11.34
C MET A 195 -30.39 38.55 10.86
N PHE A 196 -29.70 37.73 10.07
CA PHE A 196 -29.95 36.30 10.04
C PHE A 196 -28.61 35.58 10.00
N ALA A 197 -27.96 35.59 11.17
CA ALA A 197 -27.11 34.49 11.57
C ALA A 197 -27.99 33.23 11.64
N GLY A 198 -27.77 32.27 10.75
CA GLY A 198 -28.55 31.05 10.74
C GLY A 198 -27.99 29.99 9.81
N LEU A 199 -27.34 28.99 10.43
CA LEU A 199 -27.21 27.58 9.99
C LEU A 199 -26.15 27.31 8.90
N ALA A 200 -25.24 26.33 9.03
CA ALA A 200 -25.02 25.32 10.04
C ALA A 200 -23.53 24.91 9.99
N LEU A 201 -22.80 25.07 11.09
CA LEU A 201 -21.53 24.36 11.29
C LEU A 201 -21.89 22.90 11.57
N LEU A 202 -21.78 22.04 10.56
CA LEU A 202 -21.76 20.60 10.75
C LEU A 202 -20.44 20.25 11.45
N SER A 203 -20.50 20.27 12.78
CA SER A 203 -19.52 19.66 13.66
C SER A 203 -19.56 18.15 13.43
N VAL A 204 -18.69 17.63 12.56
CA VAL A 204 -18.39 16.19 12.58
C VAL A 204 -17.59 15.93 13.85
N ALA A 205 -18.26 15.33 14.83
CA ALA A 205 -17.69 14.95 16.11
C ALA A 205 -16.45 14.07 15.90
N GLY A 206 -15.35 14.45 16.58
CA GLY A 206 -14.16 13.63 16.68
C GLY A 206 -14.49 12.32 17.39
N TYR A 207 -14.28 11.20 16.70
CA TYR A 207 -14.31 9.88 17.32
C TYR A 207 -12.97 9.65 18.01
N THR A 208 -12.87 10.08 19.27
CA THR A 208 -11.76 9.71 20.16
C THR A 208 -11.91 8.24 20.55
N VAL A 209 -11.16 7.36 19.91
CA VAL A 209 -11.01 5.96 20.37
C VAL A 209 -10.17 5.94 21.64
N LEU A 210 -10.85 5.78 22.77
CA LEU A 210 -10.27 5.34 24.04
C LEU A 210 -9.86 3.87 23.91
N ARG A 211 -8.58 3.61 23.64
CA ARG A 211 -8.00 2.28 23.85
C ARG A 211 -7.58 2.17 25.32
N LYS A 212 -8.50 1.65 26.14
CA LYS A 212 -8.25 1.23 27.51
C LYS A 212 -7.24 0.07 27.48
N LYS A 213 -6.10 0.24 28.17
CA LYS A 213 -5.27 -0.86 28.65
C LYS A 213 -6.00 -1.52 29.82
N GLU A 214 -6.16 -2.82 29.77
CA GLU A 214 -6.25 -3.68 30.96
C GLU A 214 -5.33 -4.89 30.70
N ASP A 215 -4.77 -5.38 31.81
CA ASP A 215 -3.51 -6.11 31.98
C ASP A 215 -3.42 -7.51 31.37
#